data_AF-A0AAD5DVN5-F1
#
_entry.id   AF-A0AAD5DVN5-F1
#
_cell.length_a   1.000
_cell.length_b   1.000
_cell.length_c   1.000
_cell.angle_alpha   90.00
_cell.angle_beta   90.00
_cell.angle_gamma   90.00
#
_symmetry.space_group_name_H-M   'P 1'
#
loop_
_entity.id
_entity.type
_entity.pdbx_description
1 polymer ?
#
loop_
_entity_poly.entity_id
_entity_poly.type
_entity_poly.pdbx_seq_one_letter_code
_entity_poly.pdbx_strand_id
1 'polypeptide(L)'
;MPHCCPLLTCSALSPSPQATRWAWAARASGGPSDSGSSPDGAPSDVPLLSPEEVSEIWGAQAESGSPPPPAEQSALRQALLATVPAMEDIDLVLSLRAWSECIQSGWQPDRNADVQLALAFNLALQTALPDMQPHLVAPAMSSWGLSSLPMNDALEARMAEALQRVMAEGDASEVAWGLYAYAVHLQGPLDEQLWEAVQAGVLRSVHSMDAQELTGLSQALAAGGLGVTPRMAEEIRRAADKLGMEVRSREP
;
A
#
# COMPACT_ATOMS: atom_id res chain seq x y z
N MET A 1 -10.35 19.96 28.42
CA MET A 1 -9.50 19.05 29.22
C MET A 1 -8.87 18.07 28.24
N PRO A 2 -7.56 18.11 27.98
CA PRO A 2 -6.90 17.12 27.13
C PRO A 2 -6.30 16.02 28.01
N HIS A 3 -6.68 14.77 27.74
CA HIS A 3 -6.07 13.58 28.34
C HIS A 3 -4.85 13.16 27.52
N CYS A 4 -3.75 12.96 28.23
CA CYS A 4 -2.50 12.37 27.77
C CYS A 4 -2.67 10.88 27.42
N CYS A 5 -2.07 10.45 26.31
CA CYS A 5 -1.59 9.09 26.11
C CYS A 5 -0.05 9.09 26.25
N PRO A 6 0.54 8.33 27.18
CA PRO A 6 1.96 7.98 27.17
C PRO A 6 2.19 6.55 26.65
N LEU A 7 3.47 6.21 26.41
CA LEU A 7 4.08 4.92 26.01
C LEU A 7 4.44 4.88 24.50
N LEU A 8 5.69 4.76 24.05
CA LEU A 8 6.92 4.24 24.64
C LEU A 8 8.16 5.00 24.14
N THR A 9 9.03 5.38 25.07
CA THR A 9 10.42 5.77 24.81
C THR A 9 11.33 4.57 25.07
N CYS A 10 11.96 4.05 24.02
CA CYS A 10 13.21 3.30 24.13
C CYS A 10 14.22 3.91 23.15
N SER A 11 15.03 4.83 23.64
CA SER A 11 16.25 5.25 22.97
C SER A 11 17.27 4.12 23.05
N ALA A 12 17.38 3.32 21.99
CA ALA A 12 18.57 2.53 21.70
C ALA A 12 19.32 3.24 20.56
N LEU A 13 20.63 3.32 20.69
CA LEU A 13 21.57 3.94 19.75
C LEU A 13 21.58 3.20 18.41
N SER A 14 20.58 3.45 17.56
CA SER A 14 20.67 3.22 16.12
C SER A 14 20.98 4.55 15.44
N PRO A 15 21.85 4.60 14.42
CA PRO A 15 22.03 5.81 13.62
C PRO A 15 20.65 6.25 13.11
N SER A 16 20.34 7.54 13.20
CA SER A 16 19.06 8.03 12.70
C SER A 16 18.92 7.63 11.22
N PRO A 17 17.71 7.35 10.72
CA PRO A 17 17.49 7.09 9.29
C PRO A 17 18.09 8.19 8.41
N GLN A 18 18.16 9.43 8.92
CA GLN A 18 18.90 10.53 8.31
C GLN A 18 20.42 10.28 8.26
N ALA A 19 21.06 9.82 9.34
CA ALA A 19 22.49 9.50 9.35
C ALA A 19 22.86 8.38 8.35
N THR A 20 21.99 7.38 8.19
CA THR A 20 22.13 6.34 7.15
C THR A 20 21.96 6.94 5.74
N ARG A 21 21.02 7.87 5.56
CA ARG A 21 20.82 8.70 4.33
C ARG A 21 22.09 9.45 3.91
N TRP A 22 22.76 10.13 4.85
CA TRP A 22 23.98 10.92 4.56
C TRP A 22 25.20 10.04 4.27
N ALA A 23 25.34 8.90 4.94
CA ALA A 23 26.42 7.95 4.68
C ALA A 23 26.31 7.30 3.30
N TRP A 24 25.09 7.11 2.79
CA TRP A 24 24.80 6.54 1.49
C TRP A 24 24.93 7.56 0.34
N ALA A 25 24.35 8.76 0.50
CA ALA A 25 24.43 9.83 -0.52
C ALA A 25 25.88 10.28 -0.76
N ALA A 26 26.73 10.29 0.27
CA ALA A 26 28.15 10.60 0.14
C ALA A 26 28.98 9.51 -0.59
N ARG A 27 28.48 8.26 -0.63
CA ARG A 27 29.15 7.15 -1.31
C ARG A 27 28.67 6.96 -2.75
N ALA A 28 27.38 7.17 -3.01
CA ALA A 28 26.81 7.10 -4.36
C ALA A 28 27.22 8.28 -5.27
N SER A 29 27.59 9.43 -4.69
CA SER A 29 27.92 10.66 -5.44
C SER A 29 29.40 10.79 -5.85
N GLY A 30 30.27 9.84 -5.51
CA GLY A 30 31.69 9.90 -5.86
C GLY A 30 32.39 11.14 -5.28
N GLY A 31 32.76 11.09 -4.00
CA GLY A 31 33.67 12.08 -3.41
C GLY A 31 35.00 12.17 -4.19
N PRO A 32 35.66 13.34 -4.18
CA PRO A 32 36.66 13.70 -5.18
C PRO A 32 37.85 12.72 -5.18
N SER A 33 38.13 12.22 -6.39
CA SER A 33 39.24 11.32 -6.69
C SER A 33 40.58 11.93 -6.30
N ASP A 34 41.15 11.48 -5.19
CA ASP A 34 42.59 11.60 -4.98
C ASP A 34 43.29 10.61 -5.94
N SER A 35 44.14 11.18 -6.79
CA SER A 35 44.81 10.46 -7.88
C SER A 35 45.91 9.57 -7.32
N GLY A 36 45.62 8.29 -7.13
CA GLY A 36 46.58 7.27 -6.72
C GLY A 36 46.33 5.96 -7.45
N SER A 37 47.16 5.67 -8.45
CA SER A 37 47.09 4.52 -9.35
C SER A 37 47.15 3.17 -8.62
N SER A 38 46.21 2.27 -8.92
CA SER A 38 46.43 0.82 -9.08
C SER A 38 45.24 0.17 -9.84
N PRO A 39 45.50 -0.79 -10.74
CA PRO A 39 44.47 -1.46 -11.54
C PRO A 39 44.01 -2.75 -10.86
N ASP A 40 42.69 -2.87 -10.67
CA ASP A 40 41.88 -4.04 -10.27
C ASP A 40 40.92 -3.61 -9.15
N GLY A 41 39.65 -3.44 -9.49
CA GLY A 41 38.63 -2.98 -8.55
C GLY A 41 37.26 -3.57 -8.87
N ALA A 42 36.78 -4.37 -7.93
CA ALA A 42 35.53 -5.13 -7.86
C ALA A 42 34.25 -4.39 -8.34
N PRO A 43 33.17 -5.15 -8.67
CA PRO A 43 31.88 -4.58 -9.05
C PRO A 43 31.35 -3.62 -7.96
N SER A 44 30.66 -2.56 -8.38
CA SER A 44 30.00 -1.57 -7.50
C SER A 44 29.38 -2.22 -6.26
N ASP A 45 29.99 -1.98 -5.09
CA ASP A 45 29.50 -2.40 -3.78
C ASP A 45 28.23 -1.59 -3.44
N VAL A 46 27.07 -2.01 -3.98
CA VAL A 46 25.79 -1.67 -3.37
C VAL A 46 25.74 -2.43 -2.05
N PRO A 47 25.64 -1.76 -0.88
CA PRO A 47 25.52 -2.46 0.38
C PRO A 47 24.32 -3.42 0.31
N LEU A 48 24.54 -4.67 0.74
CA LEU A 48 23.48 -5.68 0.89
C LEU A 48 22.53 -5.20 1.99
N LEU A 49 21.53 -4.41 1.61
CA LEU A 49 20.44 -4.02 2.49
C LEU A 49 19.47 -5.19 2.60
N SER A 50 19.00 -5.45 3.81
CA SER A 50 17.91 -6.37 4.06
C SER A 50 16.58 -5.82 3.49
N PRO A 51 15.58 -6.69 3.24
CA PRO A 51 14.26 -6.26 2.80
C PRO A 51 13.61 -5.23 3.75
N GLU A 52 13.76 -5.42 5.06
CA GLU A 52 13.28 -4.50 6.11
C GLU A 52 13.94 -3.11 5.99
N GLU A 53 15.27 -3.05 5.90
CA GLU A 53 16.00 -1.77 5.74
C GLU A 53 15.57 -1.04 4.46
N VAL A 54 15.34 -1.76 3.37
CA VAL A 54 14.84 -1.16 2.12
C VAL A 54 13.42 -0.62 2.32
N SER A 55 12.54 -1.37 2.96
CA SER A 55 11.17 -0.97 3.30
C SER A 55 11.15 0.33 4.13
N GLU A 56 11.98 0.41 5.17
CA GLU A 56 12.12 1.61 6.01
C GLU A 56 12.61 2.83 5.23
N ILE A 57 13.62 2.66 4.37
CA ILE A 57 14.15 3.75 3.55
C ILE A 57 13.07 4.29 2.61
N TRP A 58 12.31 3.41 1.97
CA TRP A 58 11.21 3.81 1.09
C TRP A 58 10.09 4.51 1.87
N GLY A 59 9.71 4.01 3.04
CA GLY A 59 8.74 4.67 3.92
C GLY A 59 9.16 6.09 4.29
N ALA A 60 10.39 6.25 4.80
CA ALA A 60 10.96 7.57 5.14
C ALA A 60 11.09 8.51 3.93
N GLN A 61 11.14 7.94 2.72
CA GLN A 61 11.22 8.69 1.48
C GLN A 61 9.85 9.18 1.02
N ALA A 62 8.81 8.35 1.10
CA ALA A 62 7.43 8.76 0.84
C ALA A 62 7.00 9.87 1.82
N GLU A 63 7.30 9.73 3.11
CA GLU A 63 6.98 10.73 4.14
C GLU A 63 7.65 12.09 3.91
N SER A 64 8.85 12.10 3.31
CA SER A 64 9.58 13.36 3.07
C SER A 64 8.90 14.26 2.02
N GLY A 65 8.06 13.68 1.15
CA GLY A 65 7.39 14.37 0.04
C GLY A 65 8.32 15.03 -0.98
N SER A 66 9.63 14.87 -0.86
CA SER A 66 10.64 15.56 -1.67
C SER A 66 11.49 14.54 -2.42
N PRO A 67 11.54 14.58 -3.77
CA PRO A 67 12.32 13.63 -4.53
C PRO A 67 13.82 13.84 -4.28
N PRO A 68 14.59 12.77 -4.04
CA PRO A 68 16.03 12.87 -3.93
C PRO A 68 16.66 13.08 -5.33
N PRO A 69 17.98 13.34 -5.43
CA PRO A 69 18.65 13.46 -6.71
C PRO A 69 18.40 12.25 -7.64
N PRO A 70 18.37 12.43 -8.98
CA PRO A 70 18.04 11.33 -9.92
C PRO A 70 18.87 10.05 -9.75
N ALA A 71 20.18 10.18 -9.52
CA ALA A 71 21.05 9.03 -9.29
C ALA A 71 20.65 8.22 -8.03
N GLU A 72 20.17 8.90 -7.00
CA GLU A 72 19.67 8.28 -5.78
C GLU A 72 18.35 7.56 -6.03
N GLN A 73 17.42 8.18 -6.77
CA GLN A 73 16.17 7.54 -7.16
C GLN A 73 16.40 6.22 -7.94
N SER A 74 17.37 6.20 -8.87
CA SER A 74 17.71 4.98 -9.62
C SER A 74 18.29 3.90 -8.71
N ALA A 75 19.19 4.25 -7.78
CA ALA A 75 19.77 3.28 -6.87
C ALA A 75 18.73 2.70 -5.89
N LEU A 76 17.80 3.53 -5.39
CA LEU A 76 16.69 3.07 -4.54
C LEU A 76 15.76 2.09 -5.26
N ARG A 77 15.47 2.32 -6.55
CA ARG A 77 14.69 1.39 -7.37
C ARG A 77 15.39 0.05 -7.55
N GLN A 78 16.70 0.05 -7.79
CA GLN A 78 17.47 -1.19 -7.93
C GLN A 78 17.53 -1.97 -6.62
N ALA A 79 17.71 -1.28 -5.48
CA ALA A 79 17.66 -1.91 -4.16
C ALA A 79 16.29 -2.55 -3.90
N LEU A 80 15.20 -1.84 -4.19
CA LEU A 80 13.85 -2.37 -4.05
C LEU A 80 13.60 -3.58 -4.96
N LEU A 81 13.99 -3.49 -6.23
CA LEU A 81 13.81 -4.59 -7.17
C LEU A 81 14.54 -5.86 -6.72
N ALA A 82 15.71 -5.72 -6.09
CA ALA A 82 16.49 -6.85 -5.59
C ALA A 82 15.87 -7.50 -4.34
N THR A 83 15.12 -6.77 -3.53
CA THR A 83 14.61 -7.25 -2.24
C THR A 83 13.14 -7.68 -2.25
N VAL A 84 12.30 -7.14 -3.16
CA VAL A 84 10.87 -7.48 -3.25
C VAL A 84 10.56 -8.98 -3.19
N PRO A 85 11.28 -9.88 -3.90
CA PRO A 85 10.99 -11.31 -3.86
C PRO A 85 11.19 -11.98 -2.49
N ALA A 86 11.89 -11.32 -1.56
CA ALA A 86 12.22 -11.83 -0.24
C ALA A 86 11.54 -11.02 0.89
N MET A 87 10.67 -10.06 0.57
CA MET A 87 9.94 -9.27 1.56
C MET A 87 8.88 -10.12 2.26
N GLU A 88 8.74 -9.93 3.57
CA GLU A 88 7.58 -10.39 4.31
C GLU A 88 6.36 -9.52 3.99
N ASP A 89 5.15 -10.00 4.31
CA ASP A 89 3.89 -9.36 3.92
C ASP A 89 3.83 -7.88 4.29
N ILE A 90 4.23 -7.52 5.52
CA ILE A 90 4.19 -6.14 5.99
C ILE A 90 5.14 -5.23 5.20
N ASP A 91 6.38 -5.68 4.97
CA ASP A 91 7.38 -4.92 4.21
C ASP A 91 7.00 -4.79 2.74
N LEU A 92 6.39 -5.84 2.18
CA LEU A 92 5.89 -5.84 0.82
C LEU A 92 4.81 -4.78 0.64
N VAL A 93 3.84 -4.72 1.55
CA VAL A 93 2.75 -3.73 1.51
C VAL A 93 3.27 -2.31 1.73
N LEU A 94 4.13 -2.10 2.73
CA LEU A 94 4.69 -0.77 3.02
C LEU A 94 5.56 -0.26 1.87
N SER A 95 6.41 -1.13 1.30
CA SER A 95 7.27 -0.78 0.17
C SER A 95 6.47 -0.49 -1.10
N LEU A 96 5.42 -1.29 -1.38
CA LEU A 96 4.52 -1.05 -2.50
C LEU A 96 3.84 0.31 -2.38
N ARG A 97 3.32 0.62 -1.18
CA ARG A 97 2.69 1.91 -0.89
C ARG A 97 3.67 3.05 -1.11
N ALA A 98 4.84 2.98 -0.48
CA ALA A 98 5.84 4.03 -0.54
C ALA A 98 6.33 4.28 -1.96
N TRP A 99 6.54 3.21 -2.75
CA TRP A 99 6.90 3.33 -4.16
C TRP A 99 5.78 3.99 -4.98
N SER A 100 4.52 3.54 -4.82
CA SER A 100 3.36 4.13 -5.47
C SER A 100 3.19 5.63 -5.15
N GLU A 101 3.38 6.01 -3.89
CA GLU A 101 3.32 7.42 -3.45
C GLU A 101 4.48 8.23 -4.06
N CYS A 102 5.71 7.69 -4.09
CA CYS A 102 6.86 8.37 -4.67
C CYS A 102 6.67 8.66 -6.18
N ILE A 103 6.19 7.69 -6.96
CA ILE A 103 5.95 7.89 -8.40
C ILE A 103 4.83 8.93 -8.67
N GLN A 104 3.84 9.04 -7.77
CA GLN A 104 2.81 10.09 -7.84
C GLN A 104 3.34 11.47 -7.41
N SER A 105 4.31 11.49 -6.49
CA SER A 105 4.85 12.71 -5.88
C SER A 105 5.89 13.44 -6.73
N GLY A 106 5.97 13.14 -8.03
CA GLY A 106 6.85 13.85 -8.97
C GLY A 106 8.29 13.36 -9.00
N TRP A 107 8.54 12.11 -8.57
CA TRP A 107 9.79 11.42 -8.89
C TRP A 107 10.03 11.37 -10.39
N GLN A 108 11.29 11.39 -10.80
CA GLN A 108 11.61 11.27 -12.22
C GLN A 108 11.19 9.87 -12.68
N PRO A 109 10.35 9.75 -13.72
CA PRO A 109 9.89 8.45 -14.19
C PRO A 109 11.06 7.68 -14.80
N ASP A 110 11.23 6.43 -14.37
CA ASP A 110 12.15 5.48 -14.99
C ASP A 110 11.32 4.31 -15.49
N ARG A 111 10.81 4.42 -16.72
CA ARG A 111 9.85 3.45 -17.27
C ARG A 111 10.36 2.01 -17.20
N ASN A 112 11.66 1.78 -17.37
CA ASN A 112 12.21 0.43 -17.37
C ASN A 112 12.26 -0.14 -15.96
N ALA A 113 12.72 0.65 -14.99
CA ALA A 113 12.77 0.22 -13.60
C ALA A 113 11.38 0.13 -12.97
N ASP A 114 10.50 1.09 -13.24
CA ASP A 114 9.13 1.13 -12.72
C ASP A 114 8.28 -0.05 -13.25
N VAL A 115 8.44 -0.44 -14.53
CA VAL A 115 7.80 -1.65 -15.08
C VAL A 115 8.34 -2.93 -14.42
N GLN A 116 9.65 -3.01 -14.19
CA GLN A 116 10.24 -4.18 -13.52
C GLN A 116 9.78 -4.30 -12.07
N LEU A 117 9.69 -3.18 -11.34
CA LEU A 117 9.16 -3.13 -9.99
C LEU A 117 7.69 -3.55 -9.96
N ALA A 118 6.88 -3.07 -10.90
CA ALA A 118 5.49 -3.48 -11.03
C ALA A 118 5.36 -5.00 -11.18
N LEU A 119 6.16 -5.60 -12.06
CA LEU A 119 6.18 -7.05 -12.27
C LEU A 119 6.65 -7.81 -11.02
N ALA A 120 7.67 -7.29 -10.33
CA ALA A 120 8.18 -7.90 -9.10
C ALA A 120 7.12 -7.88 -7.98
N PHE A 121 6.48 -6.73 -7.75
CA PHE A 121 5.38 -6.60 -6.79
C PHE A 121 4.19 -7.47 -7.18
N ASN A 122 3.87 -7.54 -8.49
CA ASN A 122 2.78 -8.37 -8.97
C ASN A 122 2.99 -9.85 -8.61
N LEU A 123 4.20 -10.38 -8.85
CA LEU A 123 4.55 -11.76 -8.52
C LEU A 123 4.61 -12.01 -7.01
N ALA A 124 5.17 -11.06 -6.25
CA ALA A 124 5.26 -11.14 -4.80
C ALA A 124 3.85 -11.15 -4.17
N LEU A 125 2.96 -10.25 -4.58
CA LEU A 125 1.57 -10.21 -4.12
C LEU A 125 0.79 -11.47 -4.50
N GLN A 126 0.95 -11.99 -5.72
CA GLN A 126 0.30 -13.25 -6.11
C GLN A 126 0.69 -14.42 -5.19
N THR A 127 1.91 -14.39 -4.67
CA THR A 127 2.42 -15.41 -3.75
C THR A 127 1.94 -15.19 -2.32
N ALA A 128 1.89 -13.93 -1.87
CA ALA A 128 1.56 -13.57 -0.49
C ALA A 128 0.04 -13.57 -0.21
N LEU A 129 -0.78 -13.05 -1.13
CA LEU A 129 -2.23 -12.84 -0.93
C LEU A 129 -3.04 -14.05 -0.42
N PRO A 130 -2.76 -15.31 -0.83
CA PRO A 130 -3.48 -16.47 -0.31
C PRO A 130 -3.41 -16.60 1.22
N ASP A 131 -2.24 -16.33 1.81
CA ASP A 131 -1.96 -16.52 3.24
C ASP A 131 -1.84 -15.19 4.00
N MET A 132 -1.87 -14.05 3.29
CA MET A 132 -1.73 -12.72 3.86
C MET A 132 -2.76 -12.44 4.96
N GLN A 133 -2.31 -11.84 6.06
CA GLN A 133 -3.21 -11.48 7.14
C GLN A 133 -4.29 -10.49 6.66
N PRO A 134 -5.55 -10.62 7.12
CA PRO A 134 -6.66 -9.81 6.62
C PRO A 134 -6.39 -8.31 6.63
N HIS A 135 -5.74 -7.82 7.70
CA HIS A 135 -5.43 -6.40 7.89
C HIS A 135 -4.39 -5.82 6.94
N LEU A 136 -3.71 -6.68 6.16
CA LEU A 136 -2.74 -6.27 5.15
C LEU A 136 -3.33 -6.34 3.73
N VAL A 137 -4.43 -7.07 3.52
CA VAL A 137 -5.04 -7.24 2.20
C VAL A 137 -5.57 -5.92 1.65
N ALA A 138 -6.39 -5.20 2.42
CA ALA A 138 -6.94 -3.91 1.99
C ALA A 138 -5.85 -2.85 1.73
N PRO A 139 -4.84 -2.68 2.61
CA PRO A 139 -3.67 -1.87 2.31
C PRO A 139 -2.91 -2.30 1.05
N ALA A 140 -2.69 -3.60 0.82
CA ALA A 140 -1.99 -4.10 -0.36
C ALA A 140 -2.72 -3.71 -1.66
N MET A 141 -4.04 -3.92 -1.69
CA MET A 141 -4.89 -3.59 -2.83
C MET A 141 -4.93 -2.08 -3.08
N SER A 142 -5.06 -1.27 -2.02
CA SER A 142 -5.04 0.19 -2.12
C SER A 142 -3.71 0.69 -2.68
N SER A 143 -2.61 0.12 -2.20
CA SER A 143 -1.24 0.49 -2.60
C SER A 143 -0.96 0.13 -4.04
N TRP A 144 -1.45 -1.03 -4.51
CA TRP A 144 -1.42 -1.39 -5.92
C TRP A 144 -2.24 -0.41 -6.75
N GLY A 145 -3.44 -0.09 -6.29
CA GLY A 145 -4.35 0.85 -6.94
C GLY A 145 -3.77 2.25 -7.16
N LEU A 146 -2.94 2.72 -6.22
CA LEU A 146 -2.22 3.99 -6.35
C LEU A 146 -1.15 3.95 -7.46
N SER A 147 -0.56 2.80 -7.75
CA SER A 147 0.51 2.73 -8.77
C SER A 147 0.02 3.16 -10.17
N SER A 148 -1.30 3.10 -10.43
CA SER A 148 -1.90 3.32 -11.76
C SER A 148 -1.34 2.40 -12.84
N LEU A 149 -0.69 1.31 -12.45
CA LEU A 149 -0.15 0.30 -13.36
C LEU A 149 -1.15 -0.83 -13.58
N PRO A 150 -1.17 -1.40 -14.79
CA PRO A 150 -2.12 -2.45 -15.12
C PRO A 150 -1.86 -3.69 -14.25
N MET A 151 -2.96 -4.20 -13.67
CA MET A 151 -2.99 -5.53 -13.07
C MET A 151 -3.06 -6.58 -14.17
N ASN A 152 -2.50 -7.76 -13.92
CA ASN A 152 -2.77 -8.94 -14.76
C ASN A 152 -3.90 -9.77 -14.13
N ASP A 153 -4.57 -10.57 -14.96
CA ASP A 153 -5.73 -11.37 -14.56
C ASP A 153 -5.43 -12.28 -13.35
N ALA A 154 -4.19 -12.79 -13.25
CA ALA A 154 -3.77 -13.64 -12.14
C ALA A 154 -3.74 -12.89 -10.80
N LEU A 155 -3.18 -11.68 -10.76
CA LEU A 155 -3.19 -10.86 -9.54
C LEU A 155 -4.61 -10.41 -9.19
N GLU A 156 -5.42 -10.06 -10.20
CA GLU A 156 -6.82 -9.66 -10.00
C GLU A 156 -7.62 -10.77 -9.33
N ALA A 157 -7.51 -12.00 -9.84
CA ALA A 157 -8.14 -13.17 -9.24
C ALA A 157 -7.69 -13.40 -7.79
N ARG A 158 -6.38 -13.26 -7.50
CA ARG A 158 -5.85 -13.40 -6.13
C ARG A 158 -6.36 -12.33 -5.18
N MET A 159 -6.48 -11.09 -5.65
CA MET A 159 -7.03 -10.00 -4.84
C MET A 159 -8.53 -10.20 -4.58
N ALA A 160 -9.28 -10.68 -5.56
CA ALA A 160 -10.69 -11.03 -5.39
C ALA A 160 -10.87 -12.16 -4.36
N GLU A 161 -10.08 -13.25 -4.45
CA GLU A 161 -10.08 -14.35 -3.48
C GLU A 161 -9.73 -13.88 -2.06
N ALA A 162 -8.67 -13.07 -1.92
CA ALA A 162 -8.25 -12.52 -0.64
C ALA A 162 -9.33 -11.61 -0.04
N LEU A 163 -9.97 -10.78 -0.87
CA LEU A 163 -11.08 -9.93 -0.44
C LEU A 163 -12.28 -10.77 0.01
N GLN A 164 -12.65 -11.82 -0.72
CA GLN A 164 -13.73 -12.73 -0.30
C GLN A 164 -13.45 -13.34 1.10
N ARG A 165 -12.20 -13.74 1.35
CA ARG A 165 -11.78 -14.28 2.66
C ARG A 165 -11.90 -13.23 3.77
N VAL A 166 -11.35 -12.04 3.57
CA VAL A 166 -11.47 -10.90 4.51
C VAL A 166 -12.94 -10.60 4.81
N MET A 167 -13.77 -10.55 3.77
CA MET A 167 -15.21 -10.32 3.90
C MET A 167 -15.88 -11.39 4.74
N ALA A 168 -15.54 -12.67 4.53
CA ALA A 168 -16.08 -13.79 5.30
C ALA A 168 -15.73 -13.72 6.79
N GLU A 169 -14.53 -13.26 7.12
CA GLU A 169 -14.04 -13.12 8.50
C GLU A 169 -14.71 -11.96 9.26
N GLY A 170 -15.14 -10.90 8.56
CA GLY A 170 -16.14 -9.95 9.06
C GLY A 170 -15.62 -8.75 9.86
N ASP A 171 -14.34 -8.37 9.74
CA ASP A 171 -13.84 -7.11 10.30
C ASP A 171 -14.33 -5.91 9.48
N ALA A 172 -15.01 -4.97 10.14
CA ALA A 172 -15.64 -3.81 9.52
C ALA A 172 -14.64 -2.89 8.80
N SER A 173 -13.50 -2.66 9.44
CA SER A 173 -12.48 -1.73 8.97
C SER A 173 -11.88 -2.22 7.65
N GLU A 174 -11.53 -3.50 7.62
CA GLU A 174 -10.92 -4.17 6.47
C GLU A 174 -11.89 -4.32 5.30
N VAL A 175 -13.17 -4.56 5.61
CA VAL A 175 -14.25 -4.62 4.62
C VAL A 175 -14.37 -3.29 3.85
N ALA A 176 -14.43 -2.17 4.56
CA ALA A 176 -14.66 -0.86 3.93
C ALA A 176 -13.48 -0.44 3.03
N TRP A 177 -12.24 -0.57 3.52
CA TRP A 177 -11.05 -0.16 2.78
C TRP A 177 -10.71 -1.10 1.62
N GLY A 178 -10.89 -2.41 1.80
CA GLY A 178 -10.66 -3.39 0.72
C GLY A 178 -11.62 -3.20 -0.44
N LEU A 179 -12.89 -2.89 -0.13
CA LEU A 179 -13.90 -2.57 -1.15
C LEU A 179 -13.60 -1.29 -1.89
N TYR A 180 -13.20 -0.25 -1.17
CA TYR A 180 -12.83 1.02 -1.77
C TYR A 180 -11.66 0.86 -2.74
N ALA A 181 -10.62 0.14 -2.31
CA ALA A 181 -9.47 -0.19 -3.13
C ALA A 181 -9.87 -0.90 -4.42
N TYR A 182 -10.68 -1.96 -4.30
CA TYR A 182 -11.14 -2.75 -5.44
C TYR A 182 -11.98 -1.89 -6.41
N ALA A 183 -13.00 -1.20 -5.89
CA ALA A 183 -13.97 -0.49 -6.70
C ALA A 183 -13.38 0.73 -7.43
N VAL A 184 -12.53 1.52 -6.75
CA VAL A 184 -11.98 2.76 -7.32
C VAL A 184 -10.76 2.48 -8.18
N HIS A 185 -9.90 1.57 -7.74
CA HIS A 185 -8.59 1.44 -8.35
C HIS A 185 -8.40 0.18 -9.19
N LEU A 186 -9.14 -0.89 -8.91
CA LEU A 186 -8.97 -2.15 -9.64
C LEU A 186 -9.99 -2.32 -10.78
N GLN A 187 -11.05 -1.50 -10.81
CA GLN A 187 -12.01 -1.33 -11.93
C GLN A 187 -12.64 -2.62 -12.49
N GLY A 188 -12.48 -3.77 -11.82
CA GLY A 188 -13.16 -5.01 -12.16
C GLY A 188 -14.62 -4.96 -11.73
N PRO A 189 -15.58 -5.49 -12.51
CA PRO A 189 -16.88 -5.82 -11.96
C PRO A 189 -16.68 -6.82 -10.82
N LEU A 190 -17.32 -6.62 -9.67
CA LEU A 190 -17.39 -7.72 -8.70
C LEU A 190 -18.19 -8.84 -9.36
N ASP A 191 -17.63 -10.04 -9.39
CA ASP A 191 -18.44 -11.21 -9.72
C ASP A 191 -19.54 -11.40 -8.65
N GLU A 192 -20.57 -12.17 -9.00
CA GLU A 192 -21.74 -12.37 -8.14
C GLU A 192 -21.35 -12.96 -6.76
N GLN A 193 -20.35 -13.82 -6.71
CA GLN A 193 -19.88 -14.47 -5.48
C GLN A 193 -19.16 -13.49 -4.55
N LEU A 194 -18.28 -12.65 -5.09
CA LEU A 194 -17.62 -11.58 -4.37
C LEU A 194 -18.64 -10.55 -3.89
N TRP A 195 -19.66 -10.25 -4.71
CA TRP A 195 -20.74 -9.37 -4.31
C TRP A 195 -21.55 -9.93 -3.14
N GLU A 196 -21.94 -11.21 -3.16
CA GLU A 196 -22.62 -11.85 -2.02
C GLU A 196 -21.78 -11.79 -0.73
N ALA A 197 -20.47 -12.06 -0.83
CA ALA A 197 -19.55 -11.97 0.29
C ALA A 197 -19.49 -10.54 0.85
N VAL A 198 -19.42 -9.55 -0.02
CA VAL A 198 -19.46 -8.12 0.32
C VAL A 198 -20.74 -7.75 1.04
N GLN A 199 -21.91 -8.13 0.51
CA GLN A 199 -23.19 -7.82 1.17
C GLN A 199 -23.23 -8.41 2.58
N ALA A 200 -22.81 -9.67 2.72
CA ALA A 200 -22.81 -10.36 4.00
C ALA A 200 -21.81 -9.72 4.98
N GLY A 201 -20.61 -9.35 4.51
CA GLY A 201 -19.58 -8.67 5.29
C GLY A 201 -20.05 -7.30 5.78
N VAL A 202 -20.62 -6.48 4.90
CA VAL A 202 -21.18 -5.16 5.24
C VAL A 202 -22.29 -5.30 6.28
N LEU A 203 -23.27 -6.19 6.06
CA LEU A 203 -24.40 -6.36 6.99
C LEU A 203 -23.97 -6.84 8.38
N ARG A 204 -22.83 -7.55 8.50
CA ARG A 204 -22.27 -7.95 9.81
C ARG A 204 -21.59 -6.81 10.54
N SER A 205 -21.02 -5.87 9.82
CA SER A 205 -19.95 -5.01 10.33
C SER A 205 -20.27 -3.50 10.29
N VAL A 206 -21.26 -3.09 9.49
CA VAL A 206 -21.64 -1.68 9.28
C VAL A 206 -21.97 -0.92 10.57
N HIS A 207 -22.43 -1.60 11.63
CA HIS A 207 -22.78 -0.97 12.90
C HIS A 207 -21.60 -0.69 13.84
N SER A 208 -20.44 -1.31 13.57
CA SER A 208 -19.19 -1.05 14.27
C SER A 208 -18.27 -0.09 13.51
N MET A 209 -18.63 0.27 12.27
CA MET A 209 -17.84 1.20 11.46
C MET A 209 -17.85 2.61 12.05
N ASP A 210 -16.73 3.31 11.92
CA ASP A 210 -16.62 4.74 12.16
C ASP A 210 -17.06 5.58 10.93
N ALA A 211 -17.01 6.91 11.07
CA ALA A 211 -17.44 7.81 10.01
C ALA A 211 -16.58 7.77 8.74
N GLN A 212 -15.27 7.50 8.90
CA GLN A 212 -14.34 7.41 7.78
C GLN A 212 -14.57 6.10 7.02
N GLU A 213 -14.74 5.00 7.73
CA GLU A 213 -15.05 3.68 7.17
C GLU A 213 -16.39 3.66 6.43
N LEU A 214 -17.44 4.26 7.01
CA LEU A 214 -18.73 4.39 6.32
C LEU A 214 -18.64 5.26 5.07
N THR A 215 -17.81 6.29 5.09
CA THR A 215 -17.57 7.14 3.92
C THR A 215 -16.85 6.35 2.82
N GLY A 216 -15.79 5.61 3.17
CA GLY A 216 -15.07 4.73 2.24
C GLY A 216 -15.99 3.65 1.64
N LEU A 217 -16.79 2.98 2.47
CA LEU A 217 -17.79 2.01 2.02
C LEU A 217 -18.80 2.65 1.04
N SER A 218 -19.32 3.83 1.35
CA SER A 218 -20.28 4.52 0.48
C SER A 218 -19.68 4.88 -0.88
N GLN A 219 -18.42 5.32 -0.90
CA GLN A 219 -17.69 5.61 -2.13
C GLN A 219 -17.41 4.33 -2.93
N ALA A 220 -17.04 3.23 -2.26
CA ALA A 220 -16.80 1.94 -2.90
C ALA A 220 -18.06 1.41 -3.60
N LEU A 221 -19.21 1.45 -2.92
CA LEU A 221 -20.49 1.03 -3.46
C LEU A 221 -20.92 1.88 -4.66
N ALA A 222 -20.68 3.19 -4.61
CA ALA A 222 -20.97 4.10 -5.72
C ALA A 222 -20.03 3.89 -6.93
N ALA A 223 -18.74 3.65 -6.69
CA ALA A 223 -17.74 3.46 -7.73
C ALA A 223 -17.89 2.11 -8.45
N GLY A 224 -18.21 1.05 -7.70
CA GLY A 224 -18.34 -0.30 -8.26
C GLY A 224 -19.59 -0.51 -9.13
N GLY A 225 -20.51 0.46 -9.19
CA GLY A 225 -21.79 0.31 -9.91
C GLY A 225 -22.68 -0.79 -9.31
N LEU A 226 -22.44 -1.16 -8.05
CA LEU A 226 -23.05 -2.31 -7.40
C LEU A 226 -24.44 -1.91 -6.86
N GLY A 227 -25.45 -2.72 -7.17
CA GLY A 227 -26.82 -2.47 -6.72
C GLY A 227 -26.95 -2.66 -5.21
N VAL A 228 -26.87 -1.59 -4.42
CA VAL A 228 -27.13 -1.63 -2.98
C VAL A 228 -28.52 -2.20 -2.72
N THR A 229 -28.60 -3.31 -2.00
CA THR A 229 -29.91 -3.89 -1.67
C THR A 229 -30.66 -2.97 -0.70
N PRO A 230 -32.01 -2.97 -0.71
CA PRO A 230 -32.79 -2.15 0.21
C PRO A 230 -32.42 -2.38 1.69
N ARG A 231 -32.07 -3.62 2.05
CA ARG A 231 -31.63 -3.97 3.40
C ARG A 231 -30.29 -3.31 3.74
N MET A 232 -29.30 -3.39 2.85
CA MET A 232 -28.01 -2.73 3.07
C MET A 232 -28.14 -1.22 3.16
N ALA A 233 -28.93 -0.61 2.28
CA ALA A 233 -29.19 0.82 2.31
C ALA A 233 -29.77 1.26 3.67
N GLU A 234 -30.69 0.48 4.23
CA GLU A 234 -31.27 0.76 5.55
C GLU A 234 -30.25 0.62 6.68
N GLU A 235 -29.41 -0.43 6.68
CA GLU A 235 -28.41 -0.59 7.74
C GLU A 235 -27.29 0.46 7.65
N ILE A 236 -26.85 0.84 6.45
CA ILE A 236 -25.90 1.95 6.23
C ILE A 236 -26.51 3.26 6.74
N ARG A 237 -27.78 3.53 6.41
CA ARG A 237 -28.49 4.73 6.88
C ARG A 237 -28.55 4.77 8.41
N ARG A 238 -28.91 3.66 9.06
CA ARG A 238 -28.94 3.59 10.54
C ARG A 238 -27.58 3.80 11.17
N ALA A 239 -26.53 3.23 10.59
CA ALA A 239 -25.16 3.43 11.06
C ALA A 239 -24.74 4.89 10.93
N ALA A 240 -25.04 5.52 9.79
CA ALA A 240 -24.77 6.93 9.56
C ALA A 240 -25.58 7.86 10.50
N ASP A 241 -26.87 7.58 10.72
CA ASP A 241 -27.74 8.33 11.64
C ASP A 241 -27.18 8.31 13.08
N LYS A 242 -26.69 7.15 13.54
CA LYS A 242 -26.05 6.98 14.86
C LYS A 242 -24.81 7.85 15.02
N LEU A 243 -24.08 8.10 13.94
CA LEU A 243 -22.88 8.93 13.91
C LEU A 243 -23.17 10.40 13.58
N GLY A 244 -24.43 10.77 13.39
CA GLY A 244 -24.82 12.13 13.01
C GLY A 244 -24.34 12.54 11.61
N MET A 245 -24.12 11.57 10.71
CA MET A 245 -23.71 11.82 9.33
C MET A 245 -24.93 12.13 8.45
N GLU A 246 -24.86 13.18 7.64
CA GLU A 246 -25.87 13.42 6.61
C GLU A 246 -25.68 12.44 5.44
N VAL A 247 -26.52 11.41 5.35
CA VAL A 247 -26.60 10.58 4.14
C VAL A 247 -27.38 11.37 3.09
N ARG A 248 -26.68 12.04 2.17
CA ARG A 248 -27.31 12.65 1.00
C ARG A 248 -27.75 11.55 0.04
N SER A 249 -29.00 11.12 0.15
CA SER A 249 -29.66 10.34 -0.88
C SER A 249 -29.73 11.17 -2.17
N ARG A 250 -29.04 10.75 -3.22
CA ARG A 250 -29.41 11.17 -4.58
C ARG A 250 -30.75 10.49 -4.88
N GLU A 251 -31.84 11.25 -4.85
CA GLU A 251 -33.07 10.83 -5.52
C GLU A 251 -32.80 10.73 -7.03
N PRO A 252 -33.46 9.78 -7.73
CA PRO A 252 -33.26 9.51 -9.15
C PRO A 252 -33.64 10.69 -10.07
#